data_AF-A0A522DTG7-F1
#
_entry.id   AF-A0A522DTG7-F1
#
_cell.length_a   1.000
_cell.length_b   1.000
_cell.length_c   1.000
_cell.angle_alpha   90.00
_cell.angle_beta   90.00
_cell.angle_gamma   90.00
#
_symmetry.space_group_name_H-M   'P 1'
#
loop_
_entity.id
_entity.type
_entity.pdbx_description
1 polymer ?
#
loop_
_entity_poly.entity_id
_entity_poly.type
_entity_poly.pdbx_seq_one_letter_code
_entity_poly.pdbx_strand_id
1 'polypeptide(L)'
;MARLNDKTAGVTSISARATAAVTGNPTAPLQGGGLFVTLDTDRNFFVLSSAGGAIHGILEGNAAINSDQTIRMDGIALIKLGGTVADDAYVQSGASGVGVTWDGFSPVGGQALKGGSSGDYVSIIVGRRPPIGSNVAASFGTAVASASAIVPTGHVFHVTGTTSITSITSTGIAAGTMITIIFDGILTFTDGNNLKLAGNMSTTADDTITLVFDGTNFYEVARSAN
;
A
#
# COMPACT_ATOMS: atom_id res chain seq x y z
N MET A 1 31.24 -0.82 -1.97
CA MET A 1 29.95 -1.52 -2.09
C MET A 1 29.35 -1.56 -0.70
N ALA A 2 28.02 -1.44 -0.53
CA ALA A 2 27.40 -1.69 0.77
C ALA A 2 27.85 -3.06 1.30
N ARG A 3 28.23 -3.13 2.57
CA ARG A 3 28.80 -4.34 3.18
C ARG A 3 27.85 -4.87 4.25
N LEU A 4 27.60 -6.17 4.24
CA LEU A 4 26.89 -6.85 5.32
C LEU A 4 27.72 -6.76 6.60
N ASN A 5 27.10 -6.32 7.69
CA ASN A 5 27.74 -6.28 9.00
C ASN A 5 27.43 -7.57 9.76
N ASP A 6 28.27 -8.58 9.62
CA ASP A 6 28.12 -9.88 10.31
C ASP A 6 28.60 -9.86 11.78
N LYS A 7 28.66 -8.68 12.41
CA LYS A 7 29.32 -8.49 13.72
C LYS A 7 28.36 -8.48 14.91
N THR A 8 27.06 -8.49 14.68
CA THR A 8 26.05 -8.44 15.75
C THR A 8 25.14 -9.64 15.61
N ALA A 9 25.23 -10.60 16.53
CA ALA A 9 24.38 -11.78 16.54
C ALA A 9 22.90 -11.37 16.56
N GLY A 10 22.14 -11.78 15.54
CA GLY A 10 20.70 -11.62 15.47
C GLY A 10 20.16 -10.33 14.84
N VAL A 11 20.99 -9.49 14.21
CA VAL A 11 20.51 -8.31 13.44
C VAL A 11 21.21 -8.25 12.08
N THR A 12 20.43 -8.32 11.01
CA THR A 12 20.89 -8.09 9.64
C THR A 12 20.99 -6.58 9.41
N SER A 13 22.21 -6.10 9.21
CA SER A 13 22.47 -4.69 8.88
C SER A 13 23.52 -4.55 7.79
N ILE A 14 23.47 -3.43 7.08
CA ILE A 14 24.47 -3.06 6.08
C ILE A 14 25.12 -1.74 6.44
N SER A 15 26.38 -1.57 6.02
CA SER A 15 27.08 -0.28 6.07
C SER A 15 27.05 0.39 4.69
N ALA A 16 26.57 1.63 4.61
CA ALA A 16 26.59 2.47 3.40
C ALA A 16 26.79 3.96 3.76
N ARG A 17 27.15 4.79 2.78
CA ARG A 17 27.42 6.22 2.99
C ARG A 17 26.23 7.09 2.68
N ALA A 18 26.02 8.18 3.42
CA ALA A 18 24.94 9.10 3.10
C ALA A 18 25.31 9.98 1.90
N THR A 19 24.45 10.03 0.87
CA THR A 19 24.61 10.96 -0.27
C THR A 19 24.44 12.42 0.17
N ALA A 20 23.64 12.67 1.22
CA ALA A 20 23.41 13.97 1.82
C ALA A 20 23.40 13.87 3.34
N ALA A 21 23.62 14.99 4.03
CA ALA A 21 23.49 15.02 5.49
C ALA A 21 22.04 14.74 5.91
N VAL A 22 21.88 13.80 6.83
CA VAL A 22 20.61 13.45 7.47
C VAL A 22 20.70 13.86 8.93
N THR A 23 19.90 14.85 9.32
CA THR A 23 19.84 15.35 10.68
C THR A 23 18.45 15.08 11.24
N GLY A 24 18.35 14.13 12.16
CA GLY A 24 17.22 14.02 13.09
C GLY A 24 17.31 15.07 14.20
N ASN A 25 16.17 15.36 14.85
CA ASN A 25 16.01 16.42 15.85
C ASN A 25 17.04 16.25 17.01
N PRO A 26 17.90 17.25 17.30
CA PRO A 26 19.09 17.07 18.14
C PRO A 26 18.86 16.87 19.66
N THR A 27 17.63 16.81 20.15
CA THR A 27 17.34 16.94 21.60
C THR A 27 16.99 15.64 22.34
N ALA A 28 17.05 14.46 21.72
CA ALA A 28 16.81 13.19 22.43
C ALA A 28 17.82 12.10 22.07
N PRO A 29 18.21 11.24 23.03
CA PRO A 29 19.41 10.38 22.98
C PRO A 29 19.38 9.24 21.94
N LEU A 30 18.33 9.13 21.12
CA LEU A 30 18.16 8.15 20.03
C LEU A 30 17.60 8.77 18.73
N GLN A 31 17.49 10.09 18.61
CA GLN A 31 16.63 10.76 17.60
C GLN A 31 17.35 11.34 16.37
N GLY A 32 18.54 10.82 16.03
CA GLY A 32 19.22 11.19 14.79
C GLY A 32 18.79 10.41 13.54
N GLY A 33 18.07 9.30 13.74
CA GLY A 33 17.66 8.37 12.68
C GLY A 33 16.16 8.10 12.71
N GLY A 34 15.79 6.83 12.56
CA GLY A 34 14.41 6.38 12.43
C GLY A 34 13.79 6.83 11.11
N LEU A 35 14.57 6.81 10.04
CA LEU A 35 14.12 7.15 8.69
C LEU A 35 14.35 5.98 7.76
N PHE A 36 13.38 5.70 6.90
CA PHE A 36 13.52 4.79 5.79
C PHE A 36 14.51 5.34 4.78
N VAL A 37 15.40 4.45 4.35
CA VAL A 37 16.42 4.74 3.35
C VAL A 37 16.30 3.80 2.17
N THR A 38 16.75 4.28 1.02
CA THR A 38 16.98 3.47 -0.16
C THR A 38 18.43 3.57 -0.57
N LEU A 39 18.96 2.48 -1.15
CA LEU A 39 20.25 2.56 -1.81
C LEU A 39 20.15 3.48 -3.02
N ASP A 40 21.18 4.28 -3.23
CA ASP A 40 21.32 5.14 -4.40
C ASP A 40 21.69 4.28 -5.62
N THR A 41 21.70 4.90 -6.80
CA THR A 41 22.17 4.32 -8.07
C THR A 41 23.59 3.78 -7.91
N ASP A 42 24.44 4.50 -7.16
CA ASP A 42 25.65 3.91 -6.58
C ASP A 42 25.33 3.23 -5.25
N ARG A 43 25.42 1.89 -5.23
CA ARG A 43 25.17 1.05 -4.04
C ARG A 43 26.19 1.23 -2.91
N ASN A 44 27.16 2.14 -3.06
CA ASN A 44 27.98 2.61 -1.95
C ASN A 44 27.24 3.61 -1.06
N PHE A 45 26.21 4.24 -1.62
CA PHE A 45 25.49 5.32 -0.99
C PHE A 45 24.03 4.96 -0.73
N PHE A 46 23.44 5.72 0.19
CA PHE A 46 22.01 5.71 0.45
C PHE A 46 21.47 7.14 0.47
N VAL A 47 20.18 7.23 0.16
CA VAL A 47 19.36 8.42 0.28
C VAL A 47 18.12 8.11 1.12
N LEU A 48 17.44 9.15 1.60
CA LEU A 48 16.14 8.96 2.24
C LEU A 48 15.14 8.43 1.22
N SER A 49 14.31 7.48 1.63
CA SER A 49 13.24 6.97 0.76
C SER A 49 12.21 8.09 0.50
N SER A 50 11.75 8.17 -0.75
CA SER A 50 10.64 9.04 -1.13
C SER A 50 9.32 8.51 -0.59
N ALA A 51 8.25 9.31 -0.69
CA ALA A 51 6.90 8.84 -0.41
C ALA A 51 6.54 7.67 -1.33
N GLY A 52 6.09 6.55 -0.77
CA GLY A 52 5.81 5.31 -1.50
C GLY A 52 7.03 4.67 -2.19
N GLY A 53 8.23 5.17 -1.91
CA GLY A 53 9.48 4.71 -2.53
C GLY A 53 9.94 3.34 -2.04
N ALA A 54 10.99 2.82 -2.67
CA ALA A 54 11.63 1.60 -2.23
C ALA A 54 12.25 1.77 -0.83
N ILE A 55 12.08 0.77 0.03
CA ILE A 55 12.63 0.76 1.39
C ILE A 55 13.63 -0.38 1.47
N HIS A 56 14.89 -0.04 1.74
CA HIS A 56 15.97 -1.02 1.92
C HIS A 56 16.33 -1.23 3.39
N GLY A 57 15.96 -0.29 4.26
CA GLY A 57 16.14 -0.41 5.70
C GLY A 57 15.87 0.91 6.41
N ILE A 58 16.30 0.96 7.67
CA ILE A 58 16.11 2.10 8.57
C ILE A 58 17.47 2.60 9.02
N LEU A 59 17.69 3.90 8.88
CA LEU A 59 18.86 4.59 9.41
C LEU A 59 18.71 4.73 10.93
N GLU A 60 19.67 4.27 11.72
CA GLU A 60 19.56 4.26 13.20
C GLU A 60 20.08 5.53 13.88
N GLY A 61 20.72 6.44 13.14
CA GLY A 61 21.31 7.66 13.69
C GLY A 61 21.51 8.77 12.66
N ASN A 62 22.06 9.90 13.11
CA ASN A 62 22.40 11.00 12.21
C ASN A 62 23.48 10.58 11.22
N ALA A 63 23.38 11.05 9.99
CA ALA A 63 24.38 10.82 8.98
C ALA A 63 24.98 12.14 8.49
N ALA A 64 26.29 12.29 8.62
CA ALA A 64 26.98 13.32 7.87
C ALA A 64 27.12 12.86 6.40
N ILE A 65 27.23 13.81 5.48
CA ILE A 65 27.53 13.47 4.09
C ILE A 65 28.82 12.64 4.03
N ASN A 66 28.81 11.59 3.19
CA ASN A 66 29.94 10.67 3.01
C ASN A 66 30.40 9.89 4.26
N SER A 67 29.68 9.94 5.38
CA SER A 67 30.01 9.09 6.53
C SER A 67 29.37 7.71 6.41
N ASP A 68 30.12 6.67 6.80
CA ASP A 68 29.61 5.30 6.84
C ASP A 68 28.57 5.18 7.97
N GLN A 69 27.37 4.70 7.63
CA GLN A 69 26.25 4.50 8.56
C GLN A 69 25.76 3.07 8.54
N THR A 70 25.29 2.62 9.70
CA THR A 70 24.58 1.34 9.84
C THR A 70 23.11 1.52 9.47
N ILE A 71 22.65 0.69 8.55
CA ILE A 71 21.25 0.59 8.13
C ILE A 71 20.72 -0.75 8.63
N ARG A 72 19.70 -0.72 9.49
CA ARG A 72 19.02 -1.93 9.96
C ARG A 72 18.03 -2.43 8.91
N MET A 73 18.06 -3.73 8.63
CA MET A 73 17.21 -4.35 7.60
C MET A 73 16.16 -5.30 8.18
N ASP A 74 16.28 -5.70 9.45
CA ASP A 74 15.37 -6.65 10.12
C ASP A 74 15.14 -6.30 11.60
N GLY A 75 14.33 -7.12 12.27
CA GLY A 75 14.10 -7.02 13.71
C GLY A 75 13.15 -5.88 14.10
N ILE A 76 13.33 -5.35 15.30
CA ILE A 76 12.56 -4.22 15.83
C ILE A 76 13.39 -2.94 15.72
N ALA A 77 12.79 -1.88 15.19
CA ALA A 77 13.44 -0.58 15.03
C ALA A 77 12.48 0.55 15.38
N LEU A 78 13.03 1.70 15.76
CA LEU A 78 12.25 2.94 15.88
C LEU A 78 12.15 3.62 14.52
N ILE A 79 10.96 4.07 14.17
CA ILE A 79 10.72 4.93 13.00
C ILE A 79 10.05 6.23 13.47
N LYS A 80 10.51 7.36 12.92
CA LYS A 80 9.87 8.66 13.09
C LYS A 80 8.65 8.73 12.20
N LEU A 81 7.50 9.10 12.75
CA LEU A 81 6.26 9.23 12.00
C LEU A 81 6.15 10.60 11.31
N GLY A 82 5.64 10.61 10.09
CA GLY A 82 5.24 11.81 9.35
C GLY A 82 3.75 12.12 9.41
N GLY A 83 2.95 11.20 9.94
CA GLY A 83 1.51 11.31 10.09
C GLY A 83 1.00 10.36 11.18
N THR A 84 -0.32 10.31 11.39
CA THR A 84 -0.92 9.38 12.35
C THR A 84 -0.84 7.94 11.83
N VAL A 85 -0.36 7.04 12.67
CA VAL A 85 -0.30 5.59 12.46
C VAL A 85 -1.02 4.92 13.62
N ALA A 86 -1.93 4.00 13.33
CA ALA A 86 -2.65 3.25 14.36
C ALA A 86 -1.80 2.10 14.94
N ASP A 87 -2.21 1.58 16.09
CA ASP A 87 -1.67 0.31 16.60
C ASP A 87 -1.81 -0.78 15.53
N ASP A 88 -0.77 -1.63 15.38
CA ASP A 88 -0.73 -2.73 14.41
C ASP A 88 -0.84 -2.33 12.93
N ALA A 89 -0.85 -1.04 12.59
CA ALA A 89 -0.89 -0.60 11.20
C ALA A 89 0.42 -0.88 10.48
N TYR A 90 0.34 -1.22 9.19
CA TYR A 90 1.50 -1.28 8.31
C TYR A 90 1.98 0.13 7.99
N VAL A 91 3.29 0.28 7.89
CA VAL A 91 3.98 1.55 7.71
C VAL A 91 4.73 1.55 6.40
N GLN A 92 4.54 2.60 5.61
CA GLN A 92 5.28 2.89 4.39
C GLN A 92 6.19 4.11 4.58
N SER A 93 7.04 4.37 3.60
CA SER A 93 7.82 5.60 3.55
C SER A 93 6.94 6.78 3.11
N GLY A 94 6.98 7.85 3.87
CA GLY A 94 6.47 9.18 3.51
C GLY A 94 7.58 10.07 2.96
N ALA A 95 7.28 11.36 2.83
CA ALA A 95 8.27 12.35 2.40
C ALA A 95 9.44 12.44 3.41
N SER A 96 10.67 12.52 2.91
CA SER A 96 11.89 12.54 3.75
C SER A 96 12.11 11.27 4.58
N GLY A 97 11.63 10.12 4.11
CA GLY A 97 11.89 8.82 4.76
C GLY A 97 11.14 8.57 6.08
N VAL A 98 10.23 9.45 6.50
CA VAL A 98 9.41 9.22 7.71
C VAL A 98 8.40 8.09 7.51
N GLY A 99 7.97 7.44 8.58
CA GLY A 99 6.89 6.45 8.53
C GLY A 99 5.51 7.09 8.42
N VAL A 100 4.68 6.59 7.52
CA VAL A 100 3.25 6.95 7.43
C VAL A 100 2.42 5.67 7.28
N THR A 101 1.12 5.75 7.56
CA THR A 101 0.20 4.62 7.35
C THR A 101 0.28 4.15 5.90
N TRP A 102 0.35 2.83 5.70
CA TRP A 102 0.45 2.23 4.39
C TRP A 102 -0.84 2.43 3.57
N ASP A 103 -0.68 2.75 2.28
CA ASP A 103 -1.77 3.01 1.33
C ASP A 103 -2.33 1.75 0.65
N GLY A 104 -1.67 0.61 0.84
CA GLY A 104 -2.04 -0.69 0.30
C GLY A 104 -1.38 -1.09 -1.02
N PHE A 105 -0.67 -0.18 -1.67
CA PHE A 105 -0.02 -0.42 -2.97
C PHE A 105 1.51 -0.22 -2.91
N SER A 106 1.99 0.62 -1.99
CA SER A 106 3.40 0.95 -1.86
C SER A 106 4.22 -0.14 -1.12
N PRO A 107 5.56 -0.11 -1.18
CA PRO A 107 6.41 -0.97 -0.35
C PRO A 107 6.18 -0.73 1.15
N VAL A 108 6.01 -1.82 1.89
CA VAL A 108 5.85 -1.79 3.35
C VAL A 108 7.22 -1.86 4.01
N GLY A 109 7.52 -0.88 4.87
CA GLY A 109 8.74 -0.86 5.68
C GLY A 109 8.63 -1.71 6.94
N GLY A 110 7.42 -1.92 7.44
CA GLY A 110 7.15 -2.78 8.59
C GLY A 110 5.74 -2.60 9.14
N GLN A 111 5.51 -3.13 10.35
CA GLN A 111 4.26 -2.96 11.08
C GLN A 111 4.52 -2.31 12.44
N ALA A 112 3.72 -1.30 12.80
CA ALA A 112 3.79 -0.65 14.10
C ALA A 112 3.37 -1.58 15.22
N LEU A 113 4.20 -1.70 16.25
CA LEU A 113 3.82 -2.36 17.51
C LEU A 113 2.90 -1.47 18.36
N LYS A 114 3.00 -0.16 18.16
CA LYS A 114 2.16 0.86 18.78
C LYS A 114 2.05 2.05 17.84
N GLY A 115 0.86 2.59 17.73
CA GLY A 115 0.53 3.79 16.98
C GLY A 115 1.10 5.05 17.61
N GLY A 116 1.02 6.13 16.84
CA GLY A 116 1.52 7.44 17.21
C GLY A 116 1.06 8.51 16.22
N SER A 117 1.42 9.74 16.51
CA SER A 117 1.16 10.91 15.67
C SER A 117 2.42 11.38 14.95
N SER A 118 2.28 12.35 14.04
CA SER A 118 3.43 12.94 13.35
C SER A 118 4.47 13.48 14.34
N GLY A 119 5.74 13.16 14.10
CA GLY A 119 6.86 13.50 14.98
C GLY A 119 7.20 12.45 16.02
N ASP A 120 6.27 11.54 16.35
CA ASP A 120 6.52 10.47 17.32
C ASP A 120 7.49 9.44 16.76
N TYR A 121 8.26 8.81 17.65
CA TYR A 121 9.06 7.64 17.33
C TYR A 121 8.34 6.40 17.83
N VAL A 122 7.97 5.51 16.89
CA VAL A 122 7.26 4.27 17.20
C VAL A 122 8.12 3.07 16.86
N SER A 123 7.97 2.00 17.62
CA SER A 123 8.61 0.73 17.33
C SER A 123 7.85 -0.02 16.23
N ILE A 124 8.58 -0.50 15.24
CA ILE A 124 8.04 -1.32 14.15
C ILE A 124 8.79 -2.65 14.06
N ILE A 125 8.10 -3.69 13.61
CA ILE A 125 8.73 -4.90 13.10
C ILE A 125 9.13 -4.64 11.65
N VAL A 126 10.43 -4.52 11.40
CA VAL A 126 10.98 -4.20 10.08
C VAL A 126 10.72 -5.35 9.11
N GLY A 127 10.27 -5.01 7.89
CA GLY A 127 10.05 -5.99 6.83
C GLY A 127 8.86 -6.93 7.07
N ARG A 128 8.05 -6.73 8.13
CA ARG A 128 6.81 -7.48 8.31
C ARG A 128 5.88 -7.14 7.15
N ARG A 129 5.80 -8.08 6.20
CA ARG A 129 4.86 -7.98 5.10
C ARG A 129 3.45 -8.20 5.66
N PRO A 130 2.48 -7.44 5.19
CA PRO A 130 1.09 -7.79 5.37
C PRO A 130 0.85 -9.23 4.94
N PRO A 131 0.01 -10.01 5.65
CA PRO A 131 -0.42 -11.32 5.19
C PRO A 131 -0.77 -11.25 3.71
N ILE A 132 -0.46 -12.30 2.96
CA ILE A 132 -1.03 -12.47 1.62
C ILE A 132 -2.55 -12.49 1.82
N GLY A 133 -3.23 -11.37 1.54
CA GLY A 133 -4.58 -11.13 2.08
C GLY A 133 -4.83 -9.77 2.72
N SER A 134 -3.81 -9.06 3.20
CA SER A 134 -4.00 -7.76 3.87
C SER A 134 -3.98 -6.57 2.92
N ASN A 135 -3.51 -6.76 1.67
CA ASN A 135 -3.96 -6.03 0.47
C ASN A 135 -4.15 -6.94 -0.75
N VAL A 136 -4.24 -8.25 -0.51
CA VAL A 136 -4.82 -9.23 -1.45
C VAL A 136 -5.99 -9.92 -0.74
N ALA A 137 -6.76 -9.17 0.03
CA ALA A 137 -8.15 -9.53 0.08
C ALA A 137 -8.60 -9.37 -1.38
N ALA A 138 -9.23 -10.39 -1.94
CA ALA A 138 -10.43 -10.08 -2.67
C ALA A 138 -11.27 -9.24 -1.68
N SER A 139 -11.06 -7.91 -1.66
CA SER A 139 -11.66 -7.05 -0.64
C SER A 139 -13.14 -7.16 -0.89
N PHE A 140 -13.84 -7.85 0.01
CA PHE A 140 -15.29 -7.83 0.02
C PHE A 140 -15.66 -6.38 0.30
N GLY A 141 -16.11 -5.68 -0.74
CA GLY A 141 -16.62 -4.33 -0.62
C GLY A 141 -17.98 -4.35 0.07
N THR A 142 -18.31 -3.23 0.71
CA THR A 142 -19.66 -3.02 1.27
C THR A 142 -20.70 -3.06 0.14
N ALA A 143 -21.91 -3.50 0.45
CA ALA A 143 -23.01 -3.48 -0.51
C ALA A 143 -23.24 -2.06 -1.08
N VAL A 144 -23.44 -1.99 -2.39
CA VAL A 144 -23.65 -0.75 -3.14
C VAL A 144 -25.10 -0.72 -3.62
N ALA A 145 -25.83 0.37 -3.44
CA ALA A 145 -27.14 0.52 -4.06
C ALA A 145 -26.98 0.76 -5.57
N SER A 146 -27.78 0.07 -6.39
CA SER A 146 -27.83 0.20 -7.83
C SER A 146 -28.20 1.63 -8.22
N ALA A 147 -27.48 2.17 -9.20
CA ALA A 147 -27.71 3.49 -9.78
C ALA A 147 -27.20 3.49 -11.22
N SER A 148 -27.47 4.55 -11.99
CA SER A 148 -26.95 4.66 -13.37
C SER A 148 -25.42 4.47 -13.45
N ALA A 149 -24.69 4.96 -12.44
CA ALA A 149 -23.27 4.72 -12.23
C ALA A 149 -23.04 4.23 -10.79
N ILE A 150 -22.25 3.17 -10.61
CA ILE A 150 -21.86 2.64 -9.30
C ILE A 150 -20.37 2.88 -9.03
N VAL A 151 -19.97 2.91 -7.76
CA VAL A 151 -18.56 3.00 -7.34
C VAL A 151 -18.17 1.66 -6.71
N PRO A 152 -17.17 0.94 -7.25
CA PRO A 152 -16.69 -0.29 -6.63
C PRO A 152 -16.16 -0.01 -5.22
N THR A 153 -16.61 -0.80 -4.26
CA THR A 153 -16.20 -0.72 -2.85
C THR A 153 -15.14 -1.77 -2.50
N GLY A 154 -14.82 -2.66 -3.44
CA GLY A 154 -13.86 -3.74 -3.30
C GLY A 154 -13.73 -4.56 -4.59
N HIS A 155 -12.97 -5.66 -4.53
CA HIS A 155 -12.84 -6.59 -5.66
C HIS A 155 -14.03 -7.54 -5.77
N VAL A 156 -14.77 -7.78 -4.68
CA VAL A 156 -16.02 -8.54 -4.69
C VAL A 156 -17.03 -7.74 -3.91
N PHE A 157 -18.21 -7.42 -4.45
CA PHE A 157 -19.22 -6.68 -3.69
C PHE A 157 -20.64 -6.96 -4.18
N HIS A 158 -21.60 -6.75 -3.29
CA HIS A 158 -23.01 -6.86 -3.61
C HIS A 158 -23.55 -5.57 -4.22
N VAL A 159 -24.43 -5.69 -5.20
CA VAL A 159 -25.28 -4.62 -5.68
C VAL A 159 -26.70 -4.87 -5.21
N THR A 160 -27.17 -3.97 -4.35
CA THR A 160 -28.53 -3.94 -3.81
C THR A 160 -29.41 -3.03 -4.66
N GLY A 161 -30.73 -3.26 -4.70
CA GLY A 161 -31.64 -2.44 -5.49
C GLY A 161 -31.83 -2.94 -6.92
N THR A 162 -32.62 -2.21 -7.70
CA THR A 162 -33.18 -2.68 -8.99
C THR A 162 -33.04 -1.67 -10.13
N THR A 163 -32.27 -0.60 -9.92
CA THR A 163 -32.05 0.44 -10.94
C THR A 163 -31.04 -0.05 -11.98
N SER A 164 -31.33 0.15 -13.26
CA SER A 164 -30.40 -0.20 -14.33
C SER A 164 -29.07 0.55 -14.17
N ILE A 165 -27.98 -0.17 -14.36
CA ILE A 165 -26.61 0.35 -14.30
C ILE A 165 -26.08 0.45 -15.73
N THR A 166 -25.45 1.56 -16.04
CA THR A 166 -24.90 1.87 -17.37
C THR A 166 -23.40 2.19 -17.35
N SER A 167 -22.82 2.34 -16.16
CA SER A 167 -21.38 2.58 -15.99
C SER A 167 -20.88 2.23 -14.60
N ILE A 168 -19.55 2.10 -14.49
CA ILE A 168 -18.83 1.97 -13.23
C ILE A 168 -17.86 3.14 -13.10
N THR A 169 -17.80 3.80 -11.95
CA THR A 169 -16.84 4.88 -11.71
C THR A 169 -15.43 4.31 -11.65
N SER A 170 -14.53 4.82 -12.50
CA SER A 170 -13.14 4.34 -12.64
C SER A 170 -12.11 5.09 -11.78
N THR A 171 -12.51 6.18 -11.12
CA THR A 171 -11.60 7.00 -10.29
C THR A 171 -10.96 6.16 -9.19
N GLY A 172 -9.63 6.15 -9.14
CA GLY A 172 -8.87 5.42 -8.12
C GLY A 172 -8.68 3.93 -8.39
N ILE A 173 -9.12 3.43 -9.55
CA ILE A 173 -8.93 2.02 -9.95
C ILE A 173 -7.73 1.92 -10.90
N ALA A 174 -6.77 1.05 -10.58
CA ALA A 174 -5.60 0.81 -11.42
C ALA A 174 -5.95 -0.08 -12.62
N ALA A 175 -5.32 0.17 -13.77
CA ALA A 175 -5.41 -0.74 -14.92
C ALA A 175 -4.93 -2.15 -14.54
N GLY A 176 -5.64 -3.17 -15.01
CA GLY A 176 -5.45 -4.58 -14.65
C GLY A 176 -6.27 -5.05 -13.44
N THR A 177 -7.02 -4.16 -12.77
CA THR A 177 -7.87 -4.55 -11.63
C THR A 177 -9.03 -5.42 -12.12
N MET A 178 -9.25 -6.57 -11.47
CA MET A 178 -10.43 -7.41 -11.66
C MET A 178 -11.43 -7.18 -10.53
N ILE A 179 -12.71 -7.06 -10.88
CA ILE A 179 -13.82 -6.96 -9.94
C ILE A 179 -14.89 -8.01 -10.25
N THR A 180 -15.55 -8.51 -9.22
CA THR A 180 -16.71 -9.41 -9.29
C THR A 180 -17.88 -8.75 -8.57
N ILE A 181 -19.01 -8.67 -9.26
CA ILE A 181 -20.25 -8.09 -8.73
C ILE A 181 -21.24 -9.24 -8.50
N ILE A 182 -21.92 -9.21 -7.35
CA ILE A 182 -23.02 -10.11 -7.01
C ILE A 182 -24.30 -9.27 -6.95
N PHE A 183 -25.35 -9.66 -7.66
CA PHE A 183 -26.60 -8.91 -7.70
C PHE A 183 -27.62 -9.47 -6.70
N ASP A 184 -28.22 -8.62 -5.87
CA ASP A 184 -29.23 -9.05 -4.88
C ASP A 184 -30.66 -9.03 -5.43
N GLY A 185 -30.83 -8.63 -6.70
CA GLY A 185 -32.14 -8.44 -7.30
C GLY A 185 -32.08 -8.18 -8.79
N ILE A 186 -33.26 -7.91 -9.34
CA ILE A 186 -33.47 -7.74 -10.78
C ILE A 186 -33.11 -6.32 -11.20
N LEU A 187 -32.15 -6.19 -12.10
CA LEU A 187 -31.83 -4.96 -12.82
C LEU A 187 -31.31 -5.29 -14.22
N THR A 188 -31.09 -4.25 -15.02
CA THR A 188 -30.34 -4.37 -16.28
C THR A 188 -28.95 -3.78 -16.12
N PHE A 189 -27.92 -4.63 -16.27
CA PHE A 189 -26.53 -4.21 -16.39
C PHE A 189 -26.23 -4.01 -17.87
N THR A 190 -26.14 -2.74 -18.27
CA THR A 190 -26.23 -2.33 -19.67
C THR A 190 -24.86 -2.30 -20.32
N ASP A 191 -24.73 -2.94 -21.49
CA ASP A 191 -23.55 -2.82 -22.34
C ASP A 191 -23.48 -1.43 -22.97
N GLY A 192 -22.33 -0.78 -22.86
CA GLY A 192 -22.15 0.60 -23.30
C GLY A 192 -21.33 1.45 -22.34
N ASN A 193 -21.13 2.72 -22.71
CA ASN A 193 -20.24 3.64 -21.98
C ASN A 193 -18.87 2.99 -21.73
N ASN A 194 -18.47 2.84 -20.46
CA ASN A 194 -17.21 2.20 -20.07
C ASN A 194 -17.37 0.72 -19.70
N LEU A 195 -18.52 0.10 -19.95
CA LEU A 195 -18.78 -1.33 -19.81
C LEU A 195 -18.76 -1.98 -21.19
N LYS A 196 -17.86 -2.94 -21.40
CA LYS A 196 -17.74 -3.74 -22.63
C LYS A 196 -18.17 -5.16 -22.29
N LEU A 197 -19.46 -5.41 -22.42
CA LEU A 197 -20.09 -6.68 -22.08
C LEU A 197 -20.44 -7.42 -23.38
N ALA A 198 -20.63 -8.74 -23.30
CA ALA A 198 -21.21 -9.48 -24.42
C ALA A 198 -22.75 -9.32 -24.43
N GLY A 199 -23.20 -8.07 -24.60
CA GLY A 199 -24.60 -7.63 -24.54
C GLY A 199 -25.11 -7.36 -23.13
N ASN A 200 -26.27 -6.67 -23.03
CA ASN A 200 -26.94 -6.38 -21.77
C ASN A 200 -27.18 -7.65 -20.95
N MET A 201 -26.95 -7.57 -19.65
CA MET A 201 -27.28 -8.63 -18.70
C MET A 201 -28.53 -8.23 -17.92
N SER A 202 -29.56 -9.09 -17.97
CA SER A 202 -30.68 -9.03 -17.03
C SER A 202 -30.30 -9.89 -15.83
N THR A 203 -30.35 -9.33 -14.64
CA THR A 203 -29.92 -10.02 -13.42
C THR A 203 -31.10 -10.64 -12.70
N THR A 204 -30.86 -11.71 -11.96
CA THR A 204 -31.65 -12.17 -10.81
C THR A 204 -30.83 -12.07 -9.53
N ALA A 205 -31.43 -12.43 -8.39
CA ALA A 205 -30.66 -12.56 -7.16
C ALA A 205 -29.55 -13.63 -7.34
N ASP A 206 -28.40 -13.40 -6.75
CA ASP A 206 -27.20 -14.26 -6.74
C ASP A 206 -26.45 -14.39 -8.08
N ASP A 207 -26.93 -13.73 -9.14
CA ASP A 207 -26.20 -13.61 -10.40
C ASP A 207 -24.86 -12.88 -10.20
N THR A 208 -23.85 -13.29 -10.97
CA THR A 208 -22.51 -12.72 -10.87
C THR A 208 -21.93 -12.30 -12.21
N ILE A 209 -21.12 -11.26 -12.19
CA ILE A 209 -20.30 -10.85 -13.34
C ILE A 209 -18.90 -10.45 -12.89
N THR A 210 -17.88 -10.91 -13.62
CA THR A 210 -16.47 -10.56 -13.39
C THR A 210 -15.96 -9.73 -14.55
N LEU A 211 -15.33 -8.60 -14.22
CA LEU A 211 -14.85 -7.59 -15.16
C LEU A 211 -13.36 -7.29 -14.91
N VAL A 212 -12.63 -6.90 -15.94
CA VAL A 212 -11.26 -6.37 -15.85
C VAL A 212 -11.18 -4.94 -16.38
N PHE A 213 -10.56 -4.03 -15.64
CA PHE A 213 -10.37 -2.64 -16.02
C PHE A 213 -9.08 -2.46 -16.84
N ASP A 214 -9.13 -1.86 -18.03
CA ASP A 214 -7.94 -1.62 -18.87
C ASP A 214 -7.27 -0.25 -18.63
N GLY A 215 -7.80 0.57 -17.72
CA GLY A 215 -7.42 1.97 -17.52
C GLY A 215 -8.44 2.97 -18.09
N THR A 216 -9.39 2.51 -18.90
CA THR A 216 -10.48 3.31 -19.49
C THR A 216 -11.84 2.61 -19.38
N ASN A 217 -11.91 1.32 -19.72
CA ASN A 217 -13.13 0.52 -19.77
C ASN A 217 -13.00 -0.75 -18.92
N PHE A 218 -14.15 -1.27 -18.50
CA PHE A 218 -14.32 -2.58 -17.88
C PHE A 218 -14.76 -3.59 -18.94
N TYR A 219 -13.99 -4.64 -19.14
CA TYR A 219 -14.32 -5.73 -20.06
C TYR A 219 -14.84 -6.92 -19.28
N GLU A 220 -15.92 -7.52 -19.77
CA GLU A 220 -16.42 -8.78 -19.24
C GLU A 220 -15.40 -9.91 -19.43
N VAL A 221 -15.14 -10.64 -18.35
CA VAL A 221 -14.33 -11.86 -18.34
C VAL A 221 -15.22 -13.09 -18.24
N ALA A 222 -16.23 -13.04 -17.37
CA ALA A 222 -17.19 -14.12 -17.17
C ALA A 222 -18.48 -13.59 -16.53
N ARG A 223 -19.59 -14.29 -16.75
CA ARG A 223 -20.85 -14.11 -16.02
C ARG A 223 -21.43 -15.48 -15.63
N SER A 224 -22.18 -15.53 -14.53
CA SER A 224 -22.93 -16.72 -14.10
C SER A 224 -24.33 -16.32 -13.68
N ALA A 225 -25.32 -17.07 -14.15
CA ALA A 225 -26.66 -17.08 -13.58
C ALA A 225 -26.71 -18.21 -12.54
N ASN A 226 -27.07 -17.89 -11.31
CA ASN A 226 -27.01 -18.85 -10.19
C ASN A 226 -28.40 -19.22 -9.67
#